data_AF-A0A453CS34-F1
#
_entry.id   AF-A0A453CS34-F1
#
_cell.length_a   1.000
_cell.length_b   1.000
_cell.length_c   1.000
_cell.angle_alpha   90.00
_cell.angle_beta   90.00
_cell.angle_gamma   90.00
#
_symmetry.space_group_name_H-M   'P 1'
#
loop_
_entity.id
_entity.type
_entity.pdbx_description
1 polymer ?
#
loop_
_entity_poly.entity_id
_entity_poly.type
_entity_poly.pdbx_seq_one_letter_code
_entity_poly.pdbx_strand_id
1 'polypeptide(L)'
;MSYNNKTYLPFLSAECAGSVIPAYLPIIERRKDTPFNEEQKAWQQVRRGRYVEFNLVYDRGTTFGLKTGGRIESILVSLPLTARWEYDHKPEEGSEEWKLLDACINPKEWL
;
A
#
# COMPACT_ATOMS: atom_id res chain seq x y z
N MET A 1 4.07 -4.65 35.24
CA MET A 1 3.06 -5.25 34.34
C MET A 1 3.67 -6.49 33.71
N SER A 2 3.19 -7.68 34.06
CA SER A 2 3.64 -8.93 33.43
C SER A 2 2.91 -9.08 32.09
N TYR A 3 3.65 -9.04 30.98
CA TYR A 3 3.10 -9.25 29.64
C TYR A 3 2.83 -10.75 29.44
N ASN A 4 1.57 -11.12 29.23
CA ASN A 4 1.20 -12.52 28.99
C ASN A 4 1.42 -12.89 27.51
N ASN A 5 2.64 -13.26 27.16
CA ASN A 5 3.05 -13.66 25.80
C ASN A 5 2.21 -14.81 25.21
N LYS A 6 1.49 -15.58 26.06
CA LYS A 6 0.60 -16.66 25.61
C LYS A 6 -0.62 -16.19 24.83
N THR A 7 -1.00 -14.91 24.92
CA THR A 7 -2.20 -14.36 24.25
C THR A 7 -1.85 -13.51 23.03
N TYR A 8 -0.77 -12.73 23.08
CA TYR A 8 -0.41 -11.81 21.98
C TYR A 8 0.14 -12.50 20.73
N LEU A 9 0.95 -13.54 20.91
CA LEU A 9 1.56 -14.24 19.77
C LEU A 9 0.49 -14.96 18.92
N PRO A 10 -0.45 -15.72 19.52
CA PRO A 10 -1.55 -16.30 18.76
C PRO A 10 -2.45 -15.26 18.11
N PHE A 11 -2.76 -14.16 18.82
CA PHE A 11 -3.55 -13.06 18.26
C PHE A 11 -2.89 -12.45 17.01
N LEU A 12 -1.61 -12.05 17.10
CA LEU A 12 -0.90 -11.45 15.97
C LEU A 12 -0.78 -12.41 14.78
N SER A 13 -0.43 -13.68 15.02
CA SER A 13 -0.16 -14.65 13.96
C SER A 13 -1.43 -15.29 13.39
N ALA A 14 -2.30 -15.84 14.23
CA ALA A 14 -3.48 -16.58 13.77
C ALA A 14 -4.64 -15.65 13.38
N GLU A 15 -4.87 -14.57 14.14
CA GLU A 15 -5.97 -13.66 13.85
C GLU A 15 -5.55 -12.57 12.86
N CYS A 16 -4.57 -11.73 13.20
CA CYS A 16 -4.20 -10.60 12.34
C CYS A 16 -3.58 -11.06 11.01
N ALA A 17 -2.46 -11.80 11.04
CA ALA A 17 -1.81 -12.23 9.80
C ALA A 17 -2.65 -13.26 9.03
N GLY A 18 -3.33 -14.17 9.74
CA GLY A 18 -4.25 -15.13 9.14
C GLY A 18 -5.44 -14.49 8.40
N SER A 19 -5.88 -13.30 8.81
CA SER A 19 -7.01 -12.59 8.17
C SER A 19 -6.68 -11.93 6.83
N VAL A 20 -5.39 -11.72 6.51
CA VAL A 20 -4.98 -10.98 5.30
C VAL A 20 -5.43 -11.69 4.02
N ILE A 21 -5.22 -13.02 3.94
CA ILE A 21 -5.58 -13.79 2.75
C ILE A 21 -7.11 -13.83 2.54
N PRO A 22 -7.93 -14.19 3.54
CA PRO A 22 -9.39 -14.14 3.41
C PRO A 22 -9.94 -12.74 3.05
N ALA A 23 -9.30 -11.67 3.51
CA ALA A 23 -9.74 -10.31 3.21
C ALA A 23 -9.36 -9.87 1.78
N TYR A 24 -8.14 -10.20 1.33
CA TYR A 24 -7.58 -9.65 0.09
C TYR A 24 -7.84 -10.51 -1.15
N LEU A 25 -7.81 -11.85 -1.02
CA LEU A 25 -7.98 -12.75 -2.16
C LEU A 25 -9.32 -12.57 -2.89
N PRO A 26 -10.47 -12.39 -2.21
CA PRO A 26 -11.76 -12.14 -2.88
C PRO A 26 -11.81 -10.81 -3.65
N ILE A 27 -10.93 -9.86 -3.34
CA ILE A 27 -10.80 -8.60 -4.10
C ILE A 27 -10.06 -8.88 -5.41
N ILE A 28 -8.96 -9.64 -5.35
CA ILE A 28 -8.18 -10.03 -6.53
C ILE A 28 -9.06 -10.84 -7.48
N GLU A 29 -9.71 -11.90 -6.99
CA GLU A 29 -10.52 -12.79 -7.83
C GLU A 29 -11.62 -12.04 -8.59
N ARG A 30 -12.23 -11.04 -7.94
CA ARG A 30 -13.29 -10.20 -8.52
C ARG A 30 -12.78 -9.18 -9.53
N ARG A 31 -11.54 -8.71 -9.40
CA ARG A 31 -11.04 -7.54 -10.14
C ARG A 31 -9.94 -7.87 -11.16
N LYS A 32 -9.31 -9.04 -11.10
CA LYS A 32 -8.18 -9.42 -11.96
C LYS A 32 -8.48 -9.31 -13.47
N ASP A 33 -9.73 -9.58 -13.87
CA ASP A 33 -10.17 -9.57 -15.26
C ASP A 33 -10.93 -8.29 -15.63
N THR A 34 -10.97 -7.29 -14.73
CA THR A 34 -11.62 -6.00 -15.02
C THR A 34 -10.83 -5.27 -16.12
N PRO A 35 -11.46 -4.92 -17.25
CA PRO A 35 -10.79 -4.16 -18.30
C PRO A 35 -10.30 -2.81 -17.76
N PHE A 36 -9.14 -2.38 -18.23
CA PHE A 36 -8.62 -1.05 -17.95
C PHE A 36 -8.14 -0.39 -19.25
N ASN A 37 -8.10 0.94 -19.25
CA ASN A 37 -7.57 1.73 -20.35
C ASN A 37 -6.18 2.32 -20.00
N GLU A 38 -5.55 2.96 -20.98
CA GLU A 38 -4.22 3.56 -20.82
C GLU A 38 -4.21 4.70 -19.80
N GLU A 39 -5.30 5.46 -19.66
CA GLU A 39 -5.43 6.54 -18.68
C GLU A 39 -5.42 6.00 -17.25
N GLN A 40 -6.18 4.94 -16.99
CA GLN A 40 -6.20 4.23 -15.71
C GLN A 40 -4.84 3.60 -15.42
N LYS A 41 -4.15 3.10 -16.46
CA LYS A 41 -2.79 2.58 -16.33
C LYS A 41 -1.81 3.69 -15.96
N ALA A 42 -1.89 4.85 -16.60
CA ALA A 42 -1.08 6.01 -16.27
C ALA A 42 -1.35 6.49 -14.84
N TRP A 43 -2.63 6.57 -14.44
CA TRP A 43 -3.01 6.89 -13.07
C TRP A 43 -2.42 5.92 -12.05
N GLN A 44 -2.48 4.61 -12.32
CA GLN A 44 -1.82 3.60 -11.48
C GLN A 44 -0.32 3.89 -11.30
N GLN A 45 0.38 4.34 -12.34
CA GLN A 45 1.81 4.67 -12.24
C GLN A 45 2.08 5.89 -11.36
N VAL A 46 1.23 6.92 -11.44
CA VAL A 46 1.30 8.09 -10.56
C VAL A 46 1.05 7.68 -9.10
N ARG A 47 0.07 6.80 -8.84
CA ARG A 47 -0.17 6.27 -7.49
C ARG A 47 0.98 5.43 -6.96
N ARG A 48 1.62 4.64 -7.81
CA ARG A 48 2.85 3.91 -7.47
C ARG A 48 4.01 4.85 -7.12
N GLY A 49 4.11 6.01 -7.77
CA GLY A 49 5.08 7.06 -7.39
C GLY A 49 4.92 7.53 -5.95
N ARG A 50 3.67 7.73 -5.49
CA ARG A 50 3.39 8.07 -4.08
C ARG A 50 3.72 6.94 -3.10
N TYR A 51 3.55 5.68 -3.52
CA TYR A 51 3.97 4.52 -2.72
C TYR A 51 5.49 4.46 -2.54
N VAL A 52 6.25 4.77 -3.61
CA VAL A 52 7.72 4.89 -3.56
C VAL A 52 8.13 6.02 -2.61
N GLU A 53 7.51 7.20 -2.71
CA GLU A 53 7.77 8.33 -1.80
C GLU A 53 7.54 7.92 -0.34
N PHE A 54 6.45 7.22 -0.04
CA PHE A 54 6.18 6.75 1.31
C PHE A 54 7.28 5.83 1.84
N ASN A 55 7.65 4.80 1.08
CA ASN A 55 8.65 3.83 1.52
C ASN A 55 10.04 4.46 1.69
N LEU A 56 10.43 5.39 0.82
CA LEU A 56 11.76 5.99 0.86
C LEU A 56 11.89 7.15 1.86
N VAL A 57 10.80 7.87 2.13
CA VAL A 57 10.84 9.10 2.95
C VAL A 57 10.29 8.89 4.36
N TYR A 58 9.22 8.09 4.51
CA TYR A 58 8.46 8.01 5.76
C TYR A 58 8.53 6.64 6.43
N ASP A 59 8.68 5.55 5.68
CA ASP A 59 8.78 4.23 6.28
C ASP A 59 10.06 4.09 7.12
N ARG A 60 9.87 3.94 8.43
CA ARG A 60 10.96 3.80 9.39
C ARG A 60 11.73 2.51 9.18
N GLY A 61 11.06 1.43 8.77
CA GLY A 61 11.69 0.13 8.53
C GLY A 61 12.68 0.19 7.38
N THR A 62 12.24 0.74 6.24
CA THR A 62 13.09 0.99 5.07
C THR A 62 14.26 1.91 5.41
N THR A 63 13.98 3.06 6.03
CA THR A 63 15.02 4.04 6.40
C THR A 63 16.07 3.42 7.32
N PHE A 64 15.65 2.67 8.34
CA PHE A 64 16.54 2.00 9.27
C PHE A 64 17.38 0.92 8.57
N GLY A 65 16.75 0.06 7.76
CA GLY A 65 17.45 -1.01 7.04
C GLY A 65 18.52 -0.48 6.09
N LEU A 66 18.22 0.60 5.36
CA LEU A 66 19.18 1.24 4.46
C LEU A 66 20.36 1.88 5.23
N LYS A 67 20.10 2.54 6.37
CA LYS A 67 21.15 3.18 7.17
C LYS A 67 22.03 2.20 7.94
N THR A 68 21.54 1.01 8.23
CA THR A 68 22.25 0.00 9.06
C THR A 68 22.95 -1.08 8.25
N GLY A 69 22.95 -0.98 6.91
CA GLY A 69 23.60 -1.96 6.04
C GLY A 69 22.82 -3.27 5.91
N GLY A 70 21.50 -3.23 6.06
CA GLY A 70 20.63 -4.38 5.78
C GLY A 70 20.68 -4.83 4.32
N ARG A 71 20.10 -5.99 4.03
CA ARG A 71 20.07 -6.54 2.65
C ARG A 71 19.16 -5.69 1.76
N ILE A 72 19.78 -4.84 0.93
CA ILE A 72 19.09 -3.85 0.08
C ILE A 72 17.96 -4.48 -0.75
N GLU A 73 18.23 -5.57 -1.47
CA GLU A 73 17.23 -6.26 -2.30
C GLU A 73 16.02 -6.76 -1.51
N SER A 74 16.21 -7.14 -0.24
CA SER A 74 15.09 -7.54 0.63
C SER A 74 14.28 -6.34 1.13
N ILE A 75 14.93 -5.19 1.33
CA ILE A 75 14.29 -3.97 1.81
C ILE A 75 13.46 -3.35 0.67
N LEU A 76 14.05 -3.28 -0.54
CA LEU A 76 13.45 -2.62 -1.69
C LEU A 76 12.48 -3.50 -2.48
N VAL A 77 12.23 -4.75 -2.07
CA VAL A 77 11.19 -5.62 -2.68
C VAL A 77 9.79 -5.00 -2.62
N SER A 78 9.58 -4.05 -1.69
CA SER A 78 8.36 -3.26 -1.58
C SER A 78 8.15 -2.31 -2.76
N LEU A 79 9.21 -1.93 -3.49
CA LEU A 79 9.09 -0.98 -4.58
C LEU A 79 8.43 -1.63 -5.82
N PRO A 80 7.57 -0.90 -6.53
CA PRO A 80 6.96 -1.38 -7.76
C PRO A 80 7.98 -1.48 -8.89
N LEU A 81 7.71 -2.37 -9.85
CA LEU A 81 8.53 -2.51 -11.07
C LEU A 81 8.64 -1.20 -11.87
N THR A 82 7.56 -0.43 -11.94
CA THR A 82 7.50 0.87 -12.61
C THR A 82 6.67 1.86 -11.79
N ALA A 83 7.05 3.13 -11.86
CA ALA A 83 6.34 4.25 -11.28
C ALA A 83 6.52 5.50 -12.16
N ARG A 84 5.63 6.48 -12.02
CA ARG A 84 5.65 7.74 -12.78
C ARG A 84 5.48 8.92 -11.85
N TRP A 85 6.15 10.02 -12.17
CA TRP A 85 5.96 11.33 -11.56
C TRP A 85 5.53 12.35 -12.60
N GLU A 86 4.58 13.20 -12.22
CA GLU A 86 4.04 14.25 -13.05
C GLU A 86 3.98 15.55 -12.24
N TYR A 87 4.29 16.66 -12.89
CA TYR A 87 4.27 17.98 -12.25
C TYR A 87 2.83 18.41 -11.96
N ASP A 88 2.54 18.78 -10.71
CA ASP A 88 1.24 19.23 -10.20
C ASP A 88 0.02 18.42 -10.70
N HIS A 89 0.17 17.11 -10.90
CA HIS A 89 -0.91 16.27 -11.40
C HIS A 89 -2.07 16.16 -10.40
N LYS A 90 -3.26 16.59 -10.83
CA LYS A 90 -4.51 16.55 -10.06
C LYS A 90 -5.60 15.88 -10.91
N PRO A 91 -6.26 14.84 -10.40
CA PRO A 91 -7.40 14.27 -11.09
C PRO A 91 -8.58 15.26 -11.10
N GLU A 92 -9.48 15.08 -12.07
CA GLU A 92 -10.71 15.87 -12.18
C GLU A 92 -11.63 15.63 -10.97
N GLU A 93 -12.19 16.70 -10.41
CA GLU A 93 -13.09 16.58 -9.26
C GLU A 93 -14.32 15.71 -9.59
N GLY A 94 -14.64 14.80 -8.67
CA GLY A 94 -15.75 13.85 -8.86
C GLY A 94 -15.41 12.61 -9.69
N SER A 95 -14.23 12.54 -10.32
CA SER A 95 -13.75 11.32 -11.00
C SER A 95 -13.46 10.19 -10.00
N GLU A 96 -13.30 8.95 -10.51
CA GLU A 96 -12.91 7.81 -9.66
C GLU A 96 -11.52 8.00 -9.05
N GLU A 97 -10.60 8.60 -9.79
CA GLU A 97 -9.26 8.97 -9.34
C GLU A 97 -9.31 9.99 -8.20
N TRP A 98 -10.19 10.98 -8.29
CA TRP A 98 -10.41 11.95 -7.23
C TRP A 98 -11.01 11.31 -5.98
N LYS A 99 -11.99 10.41 -6.13
CA LYS A 99 -12.59 9.69 -4.98
C LYS A 99 -11.53 8.88 -4.21
N LEU A 100 -10.58 8.26 -4.92
CA LEU A 100 -9.45 7.58 -4.29
C LEU A 100 -8.59 8.56 -3.48
N LEU A 101 -8.28 9.74 -4.03
CA LEU A 101 -7.49 10.74 -3.31
C LEU A 101 -8.22 11.24 -2.07
N ASP A 102 -9.51 11.56 -2.20
CA ASP A 102 -10.34 12.00 -1.09
C ASP A 102 -10.33 10.98 0.06
N ALA A 103 -10.48 9.68 -0.24
CA ALA A 103 -10.41 8.62 0.75
C ALA A 103 -9.02 8.45 1.40
N CYS A 104 -7.94 8.89 0.72
CA CYS A 104 -6.58 8.86 1.28
C CYS A 104 -6.28 10.07 2.16
N ILE A 105 -6.94 11.20 1.92
CA ILE A 105 -6.75 12.46 2.65
C ILE A 105 -7.69 12.54 3.85
N ASN A 106 -8.93 12.10 3.65
CA ASN A 106 -10.01 12.18 4.62
C ASN A 106 -10.35 10.76 5.11
N PRO A 107 -10.12 10.44 6.41
CA PRO A 107 -10.49 9.14 6.98
C PRO A 107 -11.97 8.82 6.72
N LYS A 108 -12.25 7.59 6.31
CA LYS A 108 -13.61 7.11 6.04
C LYS A 108 -14.01 6.04 7.05
N GLU A 109 -15.29 6.05 7.43
CA GLU A 109 -15.92 4.96 8.16
C GLU A 109 -16.43 3.92 7.16
N TRP A 110 -15.81 2.73 7.16
CA TRP A 110 -16.05 1.68 6.16
C TRP A 110 -17.01 0.58 6.62
N LEU A 111 -17.45 0.62 7.89
CA LEU A 111 -18.28 -0.40 8.54
C LEU A 111 -19.75 0.05 8.63
#